data_AF-A0A9P7HDS1-F1
#
_entry.id   AF-A0A9P7HDS1-F1
#
_cell.length_a   1.000
_cell.length_b   1.000
_cell.length_c   1.000
_cell.angle_alpha   90.00
_cell.angle_beta   90.00
_cell.angle_gamma   90.00
#
_symmetry.space_group_name_H-M   'P 1'
#
loop_
_entity.id
_entity.type
_entity.pdbx_description
1 polymer ?
#
loop_
_entity_poly.entity_id
_entity_poly.type
_entity_poly.pdbx_seq_one_letter_code
_entity_poly.pdbx_strand_id
1 'polypeptide(L)'
;MKFTSSLFLIANVATGALALSGDGAPCQLNIECLSGYCMPHTGSDKYVCWGQRRKGDWCNVNYSGTVCDRGLTCKSHQGSFFLGKCT
;
A
#
# COMPACT_ATOMS: atom_id res chain seq x y z
N MET A 1 22.38 47.63 23.39
CA MET A 1 22.06 46.19 23.46
C MET A 1 21.84 45.70 22.03
N LYS A 2 22.64 44.75 21.55
CA LYS A 2 22.62 44.27 20.16
C LYS A 2 21.52 43.21 20.01
N PHE A 3 20.54 43.46 19.15
CA PHE A 3 19.52 42.46 18.81
C PHE A 3 20.15 41.34 17.98
N THR A 4 20.25 40.17 18.59
CA THR A 4 20.66 38.92 17.95
C THR A 4 19.61 38.57 16.90
N SER A 5 19.99 38.64 15.62
CA SER A 5 19.18 38.15 14.51
C SER A 5 19.10 36.64 14.62
N SER A 6 17.98 36.12 15.13
CA SER A 6 17.65 34.71 15.05
C SER A 6 17.34 34.40 13.58
N LEU A 7 18.33 33.84 12.91
CA LEU A 7 18.20 33.18 11.62
C LEU A 7 17.17 32.05 11.81
N PHE A 8 15.92 32.31 11.44
CA PHE A 8 14.93 31.25 11.28
C PHE A 8 15.38 30.43 10.07
N LEU A 9 16.11 29.35 10.35
CA LEU A 9 16.30 28.26 9.41
C LEU A 9 14.92 27.74 9.05
N ILE A 10 14.45 28.12 7.87
CA ILE A 10 13.31 27.53 7.20
C ILE A 10 13.66 26.04 7.10
N ALA A 11 13.02 25.23 7.92
CA ALA A 11 13.05 23.79 7.75
C ALA A 11 12.54 23.52 6.34
N ASN A 12 13.43 23.04 5.48
CA ASN A 12 13.02 22.46 4.22
C ASN A 12 12.04 21.34 4.58
N VAL A 13 10.74 21.60 4.38
CA VAL A 13 9.79 20.54 4.15
C VAL A 13 10.29 19.87 2.88
N ALA A 14 11.13 18.85 3.07
CA ALA A 14 11.36 17.86 2.06
C ALA A 14 9.97 17.30 1.77
N THR A 15 9.32 17.86 0.76
CA THR A 15 8.29 17.22 -0.01
C THR A 15 9.03 16.07 -0.68
N GLY A 16 9.37 15.06 0.12
CA GLY A 16 9.91 13.82 -0.38
C GLY A 16 8.82 13.34 -1.31
N ALA A 17 9.10 13.39 -2.60
CA ALA A 17 8.42 12.53 -3.54
C ALA A 17 8.57 11.15 -2.92
N LEU A 18 7.52 10.66 -2.25
CA LEU A 18 7.42 9.28 -1.83
C LEU A 18 7.53 8.53 -3.15
N ALA A 19 8.74 8.09 -3.47
CA ALA A 19 9.00 7.28 -4.64
C ALA A 19 8.18 6.02 -4.41
N LEU A 20 6.96 6.03 -4.94
CA LEU A 20 6.01 4.98 -4.65
C LEU A 20 6.61 3.67 -5.15
N SER A 21 6.68 2.71 -4.26
CA SER A 21 7.37 1.46 -4.44
C SER A 21 6.53 0.51 -5.29
N GLY A 22 7.19 -0.19 -6.20
CA GLY A 22 6.55 -1.17 -7.08
C GLY A 22 6.16 -2.45 -6.35
N ASP A 23 5.44 -3.31 -7.06
CA ASP A 23 4.95 -4.57 -6.52
C ASP A 23 6.09 -5.45 -5.96
N GLY A 24 5.87 -6.03 -4.78
CA GLY A 24 6.85 -6.84 -4.05
C GLY A 24 7.84 -6.06 -3.19
N ALA A 25 7.89 -4.73 -3.30
CA ALA A 25 8.71 -3.90 -2.42
C ALA A 25 8.16 -3.90 -0.99
N PRO A 26 9.00 -3.89 0.06
CA PRO A 26 8.52 -3.80 1.43
C PRO A 26 7.80 -2.48 1.67
N CYS A 27 6.74 -2.53 2.48
CA CYS A 27 5.97 -1.35 2.86
C CYS A 27 5.44 -1.50 4.28
N GLN A 28 5.10 -0.36 4.86
CA GLN A 28 4.37 -0.22 6.12
C GLN A 28 3.04 0.49 5.90
N LEU A 29 2.96 1.37 4.89
CA LEU A 29 1.79 2.18 4.60
C LEU A 29 1.39 2.06 3.12
N ASN A 30 0.09 2.13 2.85
CA ASN A 30 -0.47 2.09 1.50
C ASN A 30 0.08 3.20 0.58
N ILE A 31 0.39 4.39 1.13
CA ILE A 31 0.93 5.53 0.37
C ILE A 31 2.34 5.28 -0.16
N GLU A 32 3.05 4.29 0.37
CA GLU A 32 4.39 3.92 -0.06
C GLU A 32 4.37 3.06 -1.32
N CYS A 33 3.20 2.62 -1.79
CA CYS A 33 3.06 1.68 -2.89
C CYS A 33 2.46 2.36 -4.12
N LEU A 34 3.04 2.13 -5.30
CA LEU A 34 2.56 2.73 -6.56
C LEU A 34 1.11 2.33 -6.85
N SER A 35 0.76 1.11 -6.44
CA SER A 35 -0.59 0.57 -6.50
C SER A 35 -1.55 1.15 -5.45
N GLY A 36 -1.03 1.80 -4.40
CA GLY A 36 -1.77 2.21 -3.22
C GLY A 36 -2.03 1.10 -2.21
N TYR A 37 -1.39 -0.07 -2.34
CA TYR A 37 -1.70 -1.24 -1.51
C TYR A 37 -0.46 -1.84 -0.86
N CYS A 38 -0.45 -1.81 0.47
CA CYS A 38 0.52 -2.49 1.32
C CYS A 38 -0.15 -3.67 2.02
N MET A 39 0.25 -4.91 1.71
CA MET A 39 -0.41 -6.13 2.18
C MET A 39 0.60 -7.20 2.60
N PRO A 40 0.23 -8.13 3.50
CA PRO A 40 1.11 -9.21 3.91
C PRO A 40 1.50 -10.08 2.71
N HIS A 41 2.79 -10.36 2.58
CA HIS A 41 3.32 -11.30 1.61
C HIS A 41 2.85 -12.70 1.98
N THR A 42 2.24 -13.42 1.03
CA THR A 42 1.64 -14.73 1.30
C THR A 42 2.64 -15.69 1.96
N GLY A 43 2.30 -16.22 3.13
CA GLY A 43 3.19 -17.11 3.89
C GLY A 43 4.30 -16.40 4.66
N SER A 44 4.20 -15.08 4.85
CA SER A 44 5.17 -14.28 5.61
C SER A 44 4.48 -13.20 6.44
N ASP A 45 5.13 -12.79 7.53
CA ASP A 45 4.70 -11.65 8.36
C ASP A 45 5.10 -10.29 7.76
N LYS A 46 5.83 -10.29 6.63
CA LYS A 46 6.29 -9.09 5.95
C LYS A 46 5.19 -8.48 5.11
N TYR A 47 5.06 -7.16 5.15
CA TYR A 47 4.16 -6.42 4.28
C TYR A 47 4.94 -5.92 3.06
N VAL A 48 4.33 -6.08 1.89
CA VAL A 48 4.89 -5.63 0.61
C VAL A 48 3.83 -4.90 -0.20
N CYS A 49 4.27 -4.12 -1.18
CA CYS A 49 3.40 -3.44 -2.12
C CYS A 49 2.77 -4.47 -3.05
N TRP A 50 1.45 -4.44 -3.18
CA TRP A 50 0.72 -5.40 -4.00
C TRP A 50 0.13 -4.67 -5.20
N GLY A 51 0.40 -5.18 -6.40
CA GLY A 51 -0.24 -4.70 -7.60
C GLY A 51 -1.72 -5.04 -7.64
N GLN A 52 -2.42 -4.47 -8.65
CA GLN A 52 -3.76 -4.91 -9.01
C GLN A 52 -3.77 -6.41 -9.29
N ARG A 53 -4.70 -7.12 -8.66
CA ARG A 53 -4.79 -8.57 -8.73
C ARG A 53 -5.53 -9.01 -9.99
N ARG A 54 -4.90 -9.92 -10.74
CA ARG A 54 -5.48 -10.51 -11.94
C ARG A 54 -6.54 -11.55 -11.56
N LYS A 55 -7.32 -11.96 -12.55
CA LYS A 55 -8.30 -13.03 -12.38
C LYS A 55 -7.61 -14.30 -11.87
N GLY A 56 -8.11 -14.85 -10.77
CA GLY A 56 -7.58 -16.06 -10.11
C GLY A 56 -6.58 -15.81 -8.98
N ASP A 57 -6.09 -14.57 -8.83
CA ASP A 57 -5.21 -14.19 -7.74
C ASP A 57 -5.95 -14.16 -6.40
N TRP A 58 -5.20 -14.41 -5.33
CA TRP A 58 -5.69 -14.29 -3.96
C TRP A 58 -5.92 -12.83 -3.58
N CYS A 59 -7.02 -12.59 -2.88
CA CYS A 59 -7.41 -11.29 -2.37
C CYS A 59 -7.99 -11.42 -0.96
N ASN A 60 -7.97 -10.34 -0.18
CA ASN A 60 -8.61 -10.31 1.13
C ASN A 60 -10.05 -9.77 0.99
N VAL A 61 -11.04 -10.58 1.34
CA VAL A 61 -12.46 -10.20 1.19
C VAL A 61 -12.91 -9.09 2.15
N ASN A 62 -12.18 -8.88 3.24
CA ASN A 62 -12.48 -7.83 4.22
C ASN A 62 -11.81 -6.49 3.85
N TYR A 63 -11.04 -6.46 2.78
CA TYR A 63 -10.39 -5.24 2.34
C TYR A 63 -11.35 -4.43 1.45
N SER A 64 -11.59 -3.18 1.82
CA SER A 64 -12.56 -2.29 1.17
C SER A 64 -12.01 -1.56 -0.06
N GLY A 65 -10.72 -1.70 -0.38
CA GLY A 65 -10.11 -1.08 -1.56
C GLY A 65 -10.15 -1.95 -2.82
N THR A 66 -9.63 -1.40 -3.93
CA THR A 66 -9.63 -2.05 -5.25
C THR A 66 -8.51 -3.10 -5.34
N VAL A 67 -8.72 -4.26 -4.71
CA VAL A 67 -7.72 -5.35 -4.71
C VAL A 67 -7.60 -6.01 -6.08
N CYS A 68 -8.73 -6.21 -6.76
CA CYS A 68 -8.79 -6.85 -8.06
C CYS A 68 -8.76 -5.82 -9.20
N ASP A 69 -8.19 -6.24 -10.33
CA ASP A 69 -8.15 -5.45 -11.55
C ASP A 69 -9.57 -5.03 -12.00
N ARG A 70 -9.68 -4.00 -12.83
CA ARG A 70 -10.97 -3.41 -13.21
C ARG A 70 -11.93 -4.45 -13.76
N GLY A 71 -13.11 -4.53 -13.16
CA GLY A 71 -14.16 -5.47 -13.54
C GLY A 71 -14.10 -6.83 -12.83
N LEU A 72 -13.07 -7.07 -12.01
CA LEU A 72 -12.98 -8.26 -11.17
C LEU A 72 -13.43 -7.95 -9.74
N THR A 73 -14.05 -8.94 -9.10
CA THR A 73 -14.48 -8.84 -7.69
C THR A 73 -13.74 -9.85 -6.83
N CYS A 74 -13.32 -9.44 -5.63
CA CYS A 74 -12.79 -10.37 -4.65
C CYS A 74 -13.93 -11.21 -4.06
N LYS A 75 -14.03 -12.49 -4.43
CA LYS A 75 -15.05 -13.41 -3.91
C LYS A 75 -14.46 -14.38 -2.91
N SER A 76 -15.17 -14.63 -1.81
CA SER A 76 -14.78 -15.62 -0.79
C SER A 76 -14.44 -16.97 -1.42
N HIS A 77 -13.29 -17.51 -1.03
CA HIS A 77 -12.85 -18.82 -1.47
C HIS A 77 -13.23 -19.86 -0.42
N GLN A 78 -14.02 -20.87 -0.82
CA GLN A 78 -14.46 -21.97 0.05
C GLN A 78 -15.12 -21.52 1.36
N GLY A 79 -15.85 -20.40 1.35
CA GLY A 79 -16.51 -19.87 2.55
C GLY A 79 -15.56 -19.23 3.55
N SER A 80 -14.30 -18.95 3.17
CA SER A 80 -13.38 -18.21 4.03
C SER A 80 -13.85 -16.77 4.23
N PHE A 81 -13.77 -16.30 5.47
CA PHE A 81 -14.16 -14.94 5.88
C PHE A 81 -13.08 -13.90 5.63
N PHE A 82 -11.87 -14.29 5.22
CA PHE A 82 -10.75 -13.38 5.02
C PHE A 82 -10.01 -13.64 3.71
N LEU A 83 -10.16 -14.83 3.12
CA LEU A 83 -9.50 -15.21 1.89
C LEU A 83 -10.50 -15.34 0.75
N GLY A 84 -10.19 -14.67 -0.36
CA GLY A 84 -10.96 -14.73 -1.59
C GLY A 84 -10.07 -14.85 -2.82
N LYS A 85 -10.72 -14.97 -3.97
CA LYS A 85 -10.08 -14.85 -5.29
C LYS A 85 -10.74 -13.78 -6.13
N CYS A 86 -9.94 -13.10 -6.93
CA CYS A 86 -10.44 -12.17 -7.94
C CYS A 86 -11.11 -12.93 -9.08
N THR A 87 -12.41 -12.70 -9.30
CA THR A 87 -13.21 -13.36 -10.34
C THR A 87 -13.99 -12.39 -11.20
#